data_AF-R9B175-F1
#
_entry.id   AF-R9B175-F1
#
_cell.length_a   1.000
_cell.length_b   1.000
_cell.length_c   1.000
_cell.angle_alpha   90.00
_cell.angle_beta   90.00
_cell.angle_gamma   90.00
#
_symmetry.space_group_name_H-M   'P 1'
#
loop_
_entity.id
_entity.type
_entity.pdbx_description
1 polymer ?
#
loop_
_entity_poly.entity_id
_entity_poly.type
_entity_poly.pdbx_seq_one_letter_code
_entity_poly.pdbx_strand_id
1 'polypeptide(L)'
;MNRDNAKEIKNERENELNDLRSVLETDSGKRFLQRLINRAAIFQPTYASGANPSDFAFMEGRREMGLFIIGEITQANSDAWIAMQSEHFKKLNALNEKVSHERNNQPNND
;
A
#
# COMPACT_ATOMS: atom_id res chain seq x y z
N MET A 1 -25.13 20.20 -15.92
CA MET A 1 -23.87 19.56 -16.36
C MET A 1 -24.08 19.07 -17.78
N ASN A 2 -23.28 19.51 -18.75
CA ASN A 2 -23.49 19.20 -20.17
C ASN A 2 -23.01 17.77 -20.48
N ARG A 3 -23.65 17.06 -21.43
CA ARG A 3 -23.33 15.65 -21.74
C ARG A 3 -21.89 15.46 -22.23
N ASP A 4 -21.35 16.45 -22.94
CA ASP A 4 -19.98 16.41 -23.46
C ASP A 4 -18.94 16.44 -22.33
N ASN A 5 -19.14 17.30 -21.32
CA ASN A 5 -18.26 17.37 -20.14
C ASN A 5 -18.25 16.06 -19.33
N ALA A 6 -19.41 15.41 -19.20
CA ALA A 6 -19.48 14.12 -18.49
C ALA A 6 -18.74 13.00 -19.24
N LYS A 7 -18.73 13.05 -20.58
CA LYS A 7 -17.99 12.11 -21.42
C LYS A 7 -16.48 12.34 -21.33
N GLU A 8 -16.05 13.60 -21.31
CA GLU A 8 -14.64 13.98 -21.16
C GLU A 8 -14.06 13.51 -19.83
N ILE A 9 -14.72 13.80 -18.71
CA ILE A 9 -14.32 13.33 -17.36
C ILE A 9 -14.22 11.79 -17.31
N LYS A 10 -15.17 11.09 -17.94
CA LYS A 10 -15.13 9.63 -17.99
C LYS A 10 -13.91 9.11 -18.77
N ASN A 11 -13.56 9.76 -19.87
CA ASN A 11 -12.39 9.39 -20.66
C ASN A 11 -11.08 9.64 -19.90
N GLU A 12 -10.97 10.75 -19.18
CA GLU A 12 -9.82 11.04 -18.32
C GLU A 12 -9.65 9.98 -17.24
N ARG A 13 -10.74 9.62 -16.53
CA ARG A 13 -10.69 8.58 -15.51
C ARG A 13 -10.27 7.22 -16.06
N GLU A 14 -10.75 6.86 -17.24
CA GLU A 14 -10.35 5.60 -17.88
C GLU A 14 -8.87 5.62 -18.26
N ASN A 15 -8.33 6.76 -18.69
CA ASN A 15 -6.91 6.91 -18.98
C ASN A 15 -6.05 6.74 -17.71
N GLU A 16 -6.42 7.37 -16.60
CA GLU A 16 -5.75 7.19 -15.30
C GLU A 16 -5.71 5.71 -14.87
N LEU A 17 -6.84 5.01 -15.03
CA LEU A 17 -6.93 3.58 -14.73
C LEU A 17 -6.06 2.74 -15.68
N ASN A 18 -6.01 3.07 -16.96
CA ASN A 18 -5.17 2.39 -17.95
C ASN A 18 -3.68 2.60 -17.67
N ASP A 19 -3.28 3.82 -17.30
CA ASP A 19 -1.91 4.12 -16.90
C ASP A 19 -1.51 3.31 -15.67
N LEU A 20 -2.39 3.25 -14.65
CA LEU A 20 -2.14 2.40 -13.49
C LEU A 20 -2.08 0.91 -13.83
N ARG A 21 -2.96 0.41 -14.72
CA ARG A 21 -2.88 -0.97 -15.22
C ARG A 21 -1.51 -1.27 -15.84
N SER A 22 -0.98 -0.35 -16.65
CA SER A 22 0.35 -0.50 -17.25
C SER A 22 1.48 -0.58 -16.20
N VAL A 23 1.38 0.21 -15.12
CA VAL A 23 2.32 0.13 -14.00
C VAL A 23 2.22 -1.24 -13.30
N LEU A 24 0.99 -1.73 -13.11
CA LEU A 24 0.69 -3.01 -12.46
C LEU A 24 1.08 -4.23 -13.32
N GLU A 25 1.36 -4.07 -14.61
CA GLU A 25 1.91 -5.16 -15.44
C GLU A 25 3.35 -5.49 -15.06
N THR A 26 4.08 -4.54 -14.48
CA THR A 26 5.49 -4.71 -14.13
C THR A 26 5.69 -5.08 -12.66
N ASP A 27 6.59 -6.03 -12.37
CA ASP A 27 6.92 -6.36 -10.99
C ASP A 27 7.61 -5.19 -10.26
N SER A 28 8.36 -4.35 -10.98
CA SER A 28 8.92 -3.12 -10.42
C SER A 28 7.85 -2.12 -9.98
N GLY A 29 6.79 -1.96 -10.76
CA GLY A 29 5.65 -1.11 -10.44
C GLY A 29 4.91 -1.62 -9.21
N LYS A 30 4.60 -2.92 -9.17
CA LYS A 30 4.01 -3.56 -7.98
C LYS A 30 4.87 -3.36 -6.72
N ARG A 31 6.19 -3.60 -6.80
CA ARG A 31 7.11 -3.39 -5.68
C ARG A 31 7.19 -1.93 -5.23
N PHE A 32 7.13 -0.99 -6.16
CA PHE A 32 7.12 0.44 -5.86
C PHE A 32 5.85 0.83 -5.10
N LEU A 33 4.68 0.48 -5.64
CA LEU A 33 3.39 0.75 -5.02
C LEU A 33 3.26 0.09 -3.65
N GLN A 34 3.66 -1.18 -3.52
CA GLN A 34 3.65 -1.88 -2.23
C GLN A 34 4.53 -1.17 -1.18
N ARG A 35 5.68 -0.60 -1.59
CA ARG A 35 6.54 0.17 -0.67
C ARG A 35 5.85 1.45 -0.18
N LEU A 36 5.10 2.14 -1.03
CA LEU A 36 4.32 3.32 -0.62
C LEU A 36 3.19 2.94 0.34
N ILE A 37 2.45 1.87 0.03
CA ILE A 37 1.37 1.34 0.88
C ILE A 37 1.91 0.94 2.25
N ASN A 38 3.06 0.25 2.31
CA ASN A 38 3.70 -0.10 3.57
C ASN A 38 4.11 1.14 4.37
N ARG A 39 4.62 2.18 3.70
CA ARG A 39 4.99 3.45 4.34
C ARG A 39 3.78 4.21 4.90
N ALA A 40 2.61 4.04 4.29
CA ALA A 40 1.36 4.65 4.75
C ALA A 40 0.85 4.03 6.07
N ALA A 41 1.30 2.83 6.44
CA ALA A 41 0.96 2.18 7.70
C ALA A 41 -0.57 2.02 7.94
N ILE A 42 -1.31 1.65 6.88
CA ILE A 42 -2.78 1.55 6.86
C ILE A 42 -3.40 0.58 7.87
N PHE A 43 -2.61 -0.32 8.46
CA PHE A 43 -3.09 -1.26 9.48
C PHE A 43 -2.67 -0.88 10.90
N GLN A 44 -2.00 0.27 11.05
CA GLN A 44 -1.55 0.78 12.35
C GLN A 44 -2.52 1.86 12.86
N PRO A 45 -2.80 1.90 14.18
CA PRO A 45 -3.49 3.01 14.80
C PRO A 45 -2.72 4.33 14.62
N THR A 46 -3.43 5.41 14.35
CA THR A 46 -2.87 6.77 14.28
C THR A 46 -3.01 7.53 15.61
N TYR A 47 -3.85 7.03 16.52
CA TYR A 47 -4.04 7.58 17.86
C TYR A 47 -3.19 6.84 18.89
N ALA A 48 -2.45 7.57 19.71
CA ALA A 48 -1.69 7.05 20.85
C ALA A 48 -1.77 8.02 22.04
N SER A 49 -1.72 7.50 23.26
CA SER A 49 -1.67 8.33 24.46
C SER A 49 -0.43 9.22 24.44
N GLY A 50 -0.61 10.54 24.55
CA GLY A 50 0.47 11.52 24.47
C GLY A 50 0.86 11.98 23.05
N ALA A 51 0.15 11.54 22.01
CA ALA A 51 0.35 12.07 20.65
C ALA A 51 -0.16 13.52 20.56
N ASN A 52 0.65 14.42 20.00
CA ASN A 52 0.19 15.78 19.73
C ASN A 52 -0.81 15.76 18.57
N PRO A 53 -1.79 16.70 18.52
CA PRO A 53 -2.75 16.79 17.43
C PRO A 53 -2.10 16.88 16.03
N SER A 54 -0.93 17.50 15.92
CA SER A 54 -0.16 17.60 14.68
C SER A 54 0.36 16.24 14.20
N ASP A 55 0.80 15.38 15.12
CA ASP A 55 1.31 14.05 14.79
C ASP A 55 0.17 13.15 14.31
N PHE A 56 -0.98 13.23 14.99
CA PHE A 56 -2.20 12.57 14.56
C PHE A 56 -2.61 12.98 13.14
N ALA A 57 -2.70 14.29 12.86
CA ALA A 57 -3.07 14.79 11.54
C ALA A 57 -2.10 14.32 10.44
N PHE A 58 -0.79 14.32 10.73
CA PHE A 58 0.23 13.83 9.80
C PHE A 58 0.11 12.32 9.54
N MET A 59 -0.10 11.52 10.59
CA MET A 59 -0.26 10.07 10.47
C MET A 59 -1.55 9.71 9.73
N GLU A 60 -2.64 10.42 9.99
CA GLU A 60 -3.92 10.20 9.32
C GLU A 60 -3.86 10.60 7.84
N GLY A 61 -3.22 11.72 7.49
CA GLY A 61 -3.01 12.10 6.10
C GLY A 61 -2.17 11.07 5.32
N ARG A 62 -1.15 10.49 5.95
CA ARG A 62 -0.39 9.39 5.33
C ARG A 62 -1.23 8.13 5.15
N ARG A 63 -2.06 7.79 6.15
CA ARG A 63 -2.94 6.63 6.11
C ARG A 63 -3.97 6.77 4.99
N GLU A 64 -4.60 7.93 4.88
CA GLU A 64 -5.56 8.29 3.83
C GLU A 64 -4.94 8.10 2.44
N MET A 65 -3.74 8.65 2.20
CA MET A 65 -3.05 8.46 0.91
C MET A 65 -2.77 6.98 0.60
N GLY A 66 -2.44 6.17 1.62
CA GLY A 66 -2.28 4.73 1.44
C GLY A 66 -3.58 4.02 1.05
N LEU A 67 -4.69 4.41 1.66
CA LEU A 67 -6.02 3.88 1.33
C LEU A 67 -6.46 4.31 -0.07
N PHE A 68 -6.16 5.56 -0.47
CA PHE A 68 -6.39 6.04 -1.82
C PHE A 68 -5.67 5.18 -2.86
N ILE A 69 -4.38 4.91 -2.67
CA ILE A 69 -3.59 4.04 -3.58
C ILE A 69 -4.24 2.65 -3.70
N ILE A 70 -4.73 2.07 -2.60
CA ILE A 70 -5.41 0.77 -2.64
C ILE A 70 -6.73 0.86 -3.40
N GLY A 71 -7.51 1.92 -3.19
CA GLY A 71 -8.72 2.19 -3.95
C GLY A 71 -8.44 2.22 -5.46
N GLU A 72 -7.41 2.96 -5.87
CA GLU A 72 -6.98 3.05 -7.27
C GLU A 72 -6.57 1.69 -7.84
N ILE A 73 -5.74 0.93 -7.12
CA ILE A 73 -5.31 -0.40 -7.57
C ILE A 73 -6.50 -1.35 -7.70
N THR A 74 -7.38 -1.39 -6.69
CA THR A 74 -8.53 -2.32 -6.71
C THR A 74 -9.53 -1.98 -7.80
N GLN A 75 -9.72 -0.68 -8.11
CA GLN A 75 -10.54 -0.24 -9.23
C GLN A 75 -9.89 -0.56 -10.59
N ALA A 76 -8.57 -0.39 -10.71
CA ALA A 76 -7.84 -0.67 -11.94
C ALA A 76 -7.73 -2.17 -12.23
N ASN A 77 -7.36 -2.97 -11.21
CA ASN A 77 -7.15 -4.40 -11.28
C ASN A 77 -7.13 -5.04 -9.87
N SER A 78 -8.27 -5.61 -9.44
CA SER A 78 -8.40 -6.29 -8.15
C SER A 78 -7.53 -7.55 -8.02
N ASP A 79 -7.29 -8.29 -9.10
CA ASP A 79 -6.45 -9.49 -9.08
C ASP A 79 -4.97 -9.14 -8.82
N ALA A 80 -4.50 -8.02 -9.38
CA ALA A 80 -3.17 -7.50 -9.11
C ALA A 80 -2.99 -7.17 -7.62
N TRP A 81 -4.01 -6.59 -6.97
CA TRP A 81 -3.98 -6.35 -5.52
C TRP A 81 -3.83 -7.65 -4.72
N ILE A 82 -4.63 -8.67 -5.04
CA ILE A 82 -4.58 -9.98 -4.37
C ILE A 82 -3.19 -10.61 -4.53
N ALA A 83 -2.62 -10.56 -5.74
CA ALA A 83 -1.28 -11.07 -6.02
C ALA A 83 -0.20 -10.33 -5.20
N MET A 84 -0.27 -9.00 -5.14
CA MET A 84 0.65 -8.17 -4.35
C MET A 84 0.57 -8.51 -2.86
N GLN A 85 -0.64 -8.67 -2.30
CA GLN A 85 -0.81 -9.05 -0.90
C GLN A 85 -0.24 -10.46 -0.62
N SER A 86 -0.51 -11.43 -1.49
CA SER A 86 0.03 -12.78 -1.36
C SER A 86 1.57 -12.77 -1.36
N GLU A 87 2.19 -12.04 -2.27
CA GLU A 87 3.65 -11.89 -2.31
C GLU A 87 4.19 -11.17 -1.06
N HIS A 88 3.50 -10.13 -0.58
CA HIS A 88 3.88 -9.41 0.62
C HIS A 88 3.84 -10.31 1.87
N PHE A 89 2.76 -11.07 2.06
CA PHE A 89 2.63 -12.02 3.17
C PHE A 89 3.70 -13.11 3.13
N LYS A 90 4.01 -13.66 1.95
CA LYS A 90 5.10 -14.64 1.79
C LYS A 90 6.45 -14.05 2.26
N LYS A 91 6.74 -12.79 1.92
CA LYS A 91 7.97 -12.11 2.35
C LYS A 91 8.01 -11.87 3.86
N LEU A 92 6.89 -11.49 4.48
CA LEU A 92 6.81 -11.31 5.92
C LEU A 92 7.04 -12.63 6.68
N ASN A 93 6.45 -13.72 6.22
CA ASN A 93 6.65 -15.03 6.84
C ASN A 93 8.12 -15.48 6.75
N ALA A 94 8.72 -15.37 5.57
CA ALA A 94 10.14 -15.70 5.38
C ALA A 94 11.07 -14.82 6.23
N LEU A 95 10.72 -13.56 6.47
CA LEU A 95 11.47 -12.68 7.37
C LEU A 95 11.33 -13.12 8.83
N ASN A 96 10.11 -13.43 9.28
CA ASN A 96 9.86 -13.88 10.65
C ASN A 96 10.57 -15.18 10.97
N GLU A 97 10.59 -16.13 10.04
CA GLU A 97 11.35 -17.39 10.16
C GLU A 97 12.84 -17.11 10.35
N LYS A 98 13.45 -16.27 9.52
CA LYS A 98 14.87 -15.88 9.66
C LYS A 98 15.18 -15.27 11.02
N VAL A 99 14.37 -14.29 11.45
CA VAL A 99 14.54 -13.63 12.75
C VAL A 99 14.41 -14.64 13.90
N SER A 100 13.50 -15.61 13.79
CA SER A 100 13.36 -16.66 14.81
C SER A 100 14.58 -17.58 14.89
N HIS A 101 15.16 -17.96 13.75
CA HIS A 101 16.38 -18.76 13.71
C HIS A 101 17.60 -18.01 14.27
N GLU A 102 17.73 -16.72 13.96
CA GLU A 102 18.80 -15.87 14.51
C GLU A 102 18.72 -15.75 16.03
N ARG A 103 17.51 -15.53 16.58
CA ARG A 103 17.29 -15.47 18.04
C ARG A 103 17.65 -16.77 18.75
N ASN A 104 17.29 -17.92 18.16
CA ASN A 104 17.59 -19.23 18.73
C ASN A 104 19.09 -19.59 18.67
N ASN A 105 19.83 -18.98 17.73
CA ASN A 105 21.26 -19.20 17.53
C ASN A 105 22.14 -18.14 18.21
N GLN A 106 21.55 -17.17 18.92
CA GLN A 106 22.31 -16.19 19.67
C GLN A 106 22.91 -16.85 20.92
N PRO A 107 24.25 -16.88 21.08
CA PRO A 107 24.85 -17.41 22.30
C PRO A 107 24.38 -16.56 23.49
N ASN A 108 23.99 -17.21 24.58
CA ASN A 108 23.74 -16.52 25.85
C ASN A 108 25.04 -15.81 26.23
N ASN A 109 25.04 -14.48 26.14
CA ASN A 109 26.11 -13.68 26.71
C ASN A 109 25.87 -13.64 28.22
N ASP A 110 26.53 -14.54 28.94
CA ASP A 110 26.72 -14.48 30.39
C ASP A 110 27.68 -13.34 30.77
#